data_AF-A0A8C4NHE9-F1
#
_entry.id   AF-A0A8C4NHE9-F1
#
_cell.length_a   1.000
_cell.length_b   1.000
_cell.length_c   1.000
_cell.angle_alpha   90.00
_cell.angle_beta   90.00
_cell.angle_gamma   90.00
#
_symmetry.space_group_name_H-M   'P 1'
#
loop_
_entity.id
_entity.type
_entity.pdbx_description
1 polymer ?
#
loop_
_entity_poly.entity_id
_entity_poly.type
_entity_poly.pdbx_seq_one_letter_code
_entity_poly.pdbx_strand_id
1 'polypeptide(L)'
;MDSHTHICLLKSILICLEISLFVLLFRCQNTSISLSQFDNYYCDLEANSELGFSEQFANLQDVGRYEMISVARLPESREKNRYTNILPCKFKYYTTNHSRVILKTTSTMEVVKQKH
;
A
#
# COMPACT_ATOMS: atom_id res chain seq x y z
N MET A 1 -14.11 -15.85 36.99
CA MET A 1 -13.86 -15.38 35.61
C MET A 1 -12.35 -15.34 35.45
N ASP A 2 -11.83 -16.16 34.54
CA ASP A 2 -10.39 -16.45 34.50
C ASP A 2 -9.60 -15.30 33.88
N SER A 3 -8.40 -15.04 34.42
CA SER A 3 -7.47 -14.01 33.94
C SER A 3 -7.21 -14.11 32.43
N HIS A 4 -7.22 -15.34 31.90
CA HIS A 4 -7.05 -15.62 30.48
C HIS A 4 -8.19 -15.04 29.62
N THR A 5 -9.43 -15.05 30.11
CA THR A 5 -10.59 -14.51 29.40
C THR A 5 -10.53 -12.99 29.34
N HIS A 6 -10.07 -12.33 30.42
CA HIS A 6 -9.86 -10.88 30.45
C HIS A 6 -8.75 -10.45 29.47
N ILE A 7 -7.64 -11.20 29.40
CA ILE A 7 -6.54 -10.91 28.46
C ILE A 7 -6.99 -11.07 27.00
N CYS A 8 -7.77 -12.11 26.68
CA CYS A 8 -8.32 -12.29 25.34
C CYS A 8 -9.29 -11.17 24.94
N LEU A 9 -10.16 -10.72 25.85
CA LEU A 9 -11.08 -9.62 25.60
C LEU A 9 -10.34 -8.29 25.36
N LEU A 10 -9.32 -7.99 26.17
CA LEU A 10 -8.53 -6.77 26.00
C LEU A 10 -7.77 -6.75 24.65
N LYS A 11 -7.21 -7.89 24.24
CA LYS A 11 -6.56 -8.01 22.92
C LYS A 11 -7.55 -7.84 21.77
N SER A 12 -8.75 -8.43 21.90
CA SER A 12 -9.84 -8.26 20.93
C SER A 12 -10.24 -6.79 20.79
N ILE A 13 -10.45 -6.10 21.90
CA ILE A 13 -10.81 -4.67 21.91
C ILE A 13 -9.70 -3.83 21.27
N LEU A 14 -8.43 -4.08 21.61
CA LEU A 14 -7.30 -3.37 21.02
C LEU A 14 -7.25 -3.56 19.48
N ILE A 15 -7.42 -4.79 19.00
CA ILE A 15 -7.47 -5.08 17.56
C ILE A 15 -8.66 -4.39 16.90
N CYS A 16 -9.84 -4.38 17.53
CA CYS A 16 -11.02 -3.69 17.00
C CYS A 16 -10.82 -2.18 16.92
N LEU A 17 -10.14 -1.57 17.90
CA LEU A 17 -9.80 -0.16 17.89
C LEU A 17 -8.77 0.17 16.80
N GLU A 18 -7.75 -0.67 16.63
CA GLU A 18 -6.75 -0.54 15.55
C GLU A 18 -7.39 -0.66 14.16
N ILE A 19 -8.30 -1.63 13.96
CA ILE A 19 -9.02 -1.81 12.69
C ILE A 19 -9.95 -0.63 12.45
N SER A 20 -10.66 -0.16 13.47
CA SER A 20 -11.57 0.99 13.33
C SER A 20 -10.80 2.28 13.06
N LEU A 21 -9.66 2.48 13.73
CA LEU A 21 -8.75 3.59 13.46
C LEU A 21 -8.18 3.49 12.05
N PHE A 22 -7.77 2.30 11.61
CA PHE A 22 -7.33 2.06 10.23
C PHE A 22 -8.43 2.39 9.23
N VAL A 23 -9.68 1.99 9.45
CA VAL A 23 -10.82 2.34 8.57
C VAL A 23 -11.14 3.83 8.59
N LEU A 24 -10.96 4.51 9.72
CA LEU A 24 -11.15 5.96 9.83
C LEU A 24 -10.00 6.75 9.16
N LEU A 25 -8.77 6.26 9.26
CA LEU A 25 -7.58 6.86 8.66
C LEU A 25 -7.46 6.55 7.16
N PHE A 26 -7.79 5.32 6.75
CA PHE A 26 -7.95 4.89 5.37
C PHE A 26 -9.42 4.98 4.99
N ARG A 27 -9.91 6.20 4.83
CA ARG A 27 -11.15 6.41 4.10
C ARG A 27 -10.89 5.95 2.66
N CYS A 28 -11.28 4.73 2.31
CA CYS A 28 -11.53 4.37 0.92
C CYS A 28 -12.64 5.29 0.45
N GLN A 29 -12.28 6.45 -0.08
CA GLN A 29 -13.20 7.40 -0.66
C GLN A 29 -13.65 6.77 -1.97
N ASN A 30 -14.66 5.90 -1.89
CA ASN A 30 -15.37 5.40 -3.07
C ASN A 30 -16.15 6.59 -3.64
N THR A 31 -15.45 7.48 -4.35
CA THR A 31 -16.00 8.67 -5.00
C THR A 31 -16.62 8.31 -6.35
N SER A 32 -17.39 7.23 -6.39
CA SER A 32 -18.11 6.87 -7.60
C SER A 32 -19.14 7.94 -7.90
N ILE A 33 -19.02 8.58 -9.08
CA ILE A 33 -19.92 9.64 -9.53
C ILE A 33 -20.69 9.11 -10.74
N SER A 34 -22.00 9.34 -10.77
CA SER A 34 -22.80 9.01 -11.93
C SER A 34 -22.47 9.94 -13.10
N LEU A 35 -22.47 9.42 -14.33
CA LEU A 35 -22.14 10.22 -15.52
C LEU A 35 -23.02 11.48 -15.65
N SER A 36 -24.30 11.38 -15.28
CA SER A 36 -25.24 12.51 -15.34
C SER A 36 -24.95 13.62 -14.32
N GLN A 37 -24.12 13.37 -13.31
CA GLN A 37 -23.73 14.35 -12.30
C GLN A 37 -22.28 14.83 -12.46
N PHE A 38 -21.53 14.26 -13.40
CA PHE A 38 -20.10 14.49 -13.55
C PHE A 38 -19.77 15.95 -13.87
N ASP A 39 -20.52 16.59 -14.77
CA ASP A 39 -20.25 17.97 -15.19
C ASP A 39 -20.37 18.96 -14.01
N ASN A 40 -21.42 18.82 -13.20
CA ASN A 40 -21.60 19.65 -12.01
C ASN A 40 -20.51 19.37 -10.98
N TYR A 41 -20.21 18.09 -10.74
CA TYR A 41 -19.15 17.68 -9.81
C TYR A 41 -17.78 18.22 -10.23
N TYR A 42 -17.47 18.20 -11.53
CA TYR A 42 -16.22 18.75 -12.07
C TYR A 42 -16.14 20.26 -11.85
N CYS A 43 -17.19 21.01 -12.20
CA CYS A 43 -17.27 22.45 -11.98
C CYS A 43 -17.09 22.81 -10.49
N ASP A 44 -17.71 22.05 -9.59
CA ASP A 44 -17.58 22.25 -8.14
C ASP A 44 -16.14 22.03 -7.65
N LEU A 45 -15.40 21.08 -8.23
CA LEU A 45 -14.01 20.80 -7.85
C LEU A 45 -12.99 21.74 -8.48
N GLU A 46 -13.25 22.20 -9.70
CA GLU A 46 -12.41 23.18 -10.41
C GLU A 46 -12.55 24.59 -9.78
N ALA A 47 -13.70 24.87 -9.17
CA ALA A 47 -13.96 26.15 -8.52
C ALA A 47 -12.84 26.56 -7.54
N ASN A 48 -12.56 27.86 -7.48
CA ASN A 48 -11.54 28.44 -6.61
C ASN A 48 -10.13 27.86 -6.86
N SER A 49 -9.70 27.82 -8.13
CA SER A 49 -8.36 27.37 -8.53
C SER A 49 -8.08 25.90 -8.16
N GLU A 50 -9.02 25.01 -8.49
CA GLU A 50 -8.86 23.56 -8.31
C GLU A 50 -8.68 23.14 -6.83
N LEU A 51 -9.21 23.94 -5.90
CA LEU A 51 -9.09 23.65 -4.47
C LEU A 51 -9.71 22.30 -4.11
N GLY A 52 -10.87 21.99 -4.70
CA GLY A 52 -11.54 20.71 -4.48
C GLY A 52 -10.72 19.51 -4.96
N PHE A 53 -10.05 19.64 -6.11
CA PHE A 53 -9.10 18.61 -6.58
C PHE A 53 -7.89 18.48 -5.66
N SER A 54 -7.35 19.60 -5.21
CA SER A 54 -6.18 19.65 -4.33
C SER A 54 -6.46 18.95 -2.99
N GLU A 55 -7.62 19.20 -2.40
CA GLU A 55 -8.04 18.56 -1.15
C GLU A 55 -8.24 17.04 -1.32
N GLN A 56 -8.91 16.61 -2.38
CA GLN A 56 -9.08 15.19 -2.66
C GLN A 56 -7.75 14.47 -2.89
N PHE A 57 -6.85 15.11 -3.65
CA PHE A 57 -5.53 14.55 -3.92
C PHE A 57 -4.68 14.47 -2.65
N ALA A 58 -4.71 15.51 -1.79
CA ALA A 58 -4.00 15.50 -0.52
C ALA A 58 -4.46 14.36 0.40
N ASN A 59 -5.75 14.04 0.40
CA ASN A 59 -6.29 12.92 1.19
C ASN A 59 -5.77 11.54 0.73
N LEU A 60 -5.34 11.41 -0.54
CA LEU A 60 -4.80 10.16 -1.08
C LEU A 60 -3.33 9.93 -0.74
N GLN A 61 -2.66 10.92 -0.15
CA GLN A 61 -1.21 10.89 0.01
C GLN A 61 -0.73 9.62 0.76
N ASP A 62 -1.41 9.24 1.84
CA ASP A 62 -0.96 8.16 2.73
C ASP A 62 -1.45 6.77 2.31
N VAL A 63 -2.23 6.69 1.24
CA VAL A 63 -2.77 5.43 0.73
C VAL A 63 -1.63 4.55 0.22
N GLY A 64 -1.56 3.30 0.70
CA GLY A 64 -0.57 2.30 0.26
C GLY A 64 0.86 2.51 0.78
N ARG A 65 1.14 3.59 1.53
CA ARG A 65 2.50 3.90 2.03
C ARG A 65 2.99 3.01 3.17
N TYR A 66 2.08 2.37 3.90
CA TYR A 66 2.42 1.44 4.99
C TYR A 66 2.66 -0.01 4.50
N GLU A 67 2.58 -0.25 3.18
CA GLU A 67 2.85 -1.57 2.60
C GLU A 67 4.34 -1.94 2.67
N MET A 68 4.63 -3.24 2.80
CA MET A 68 5.98 -3.72 3.10
C MET A 68 6.89 -3.63 1.87
N ILE A 69 7.79 -2.64 1.83
CA ILE A 69 8.79 -2.44 0.76
C ILE A 69 10.15 -3.10 1.03
N SER A 70 10.25 -3.92 2.09
CA SER A 70 11.52 -4.45 2.62
C SER A 70 12.45 -5.07 1.57
N VAL A 71 11.90 -5.83 0.61
CA VAL A 71 12.70 -6.48 -0.44
C VAL A 71 13.26 -5.49 -1.47
N ALA A 72 12.59 -4.38 -1.74
CA ALA A 72 13.15 -3.35 -2.64
C ALA A 72 14.31 -2.58 -1.99
N ARG A 73 14.40 -2.58 -0.65
CA ARG A 73 15.45 -1.91 0.12
C ARG A 73 16.68 -2.78 0.38
N LEU A 74 16.64 -4.06 0.03
CA LEU A 74 17.81 -4.95 0.13
C LEU A 74 18.98 -4.37 -0.68
N PRO A 75 20.23 -4.47 -0.19
CA PRO A 75 21.39 -3.93 -0.89
C PRO A 75 21.47 -4.35 -2.37
N GLU A 76 21.20 -5.63 -2.65
CA GLU A 76 21.26 -6.25 -3.98
C GLU A 76 20.12 -5.79 -4.92
N SER A 77 19.06 -5.22 -4.34
CA SER A 77 17.92 -4.66 -5.07
C SER A 77 17.99 -3.14 -5.17
N ARG A 78 18.72 -2.48 -4.26
CA ARG A 78 18.83 -1.03 -4.19
C ARG A 78 19.45 -0.45 -5.44
N GLU A 79 20.52 -1.08 -5.94
CA GLU A 79 21.21 -0.69 -7.17
C GLU A 79 20.35 -0.83 -8.43
N LYS A 80 19.28 -1.64 -8.37
CA LYS A 80 18.36 -1.88 -9.49
C LYS A 80 17.20 -0.90 -9.52
N ASN A 81 17.03 -0.08 -8.48
CA ASN A 81 16.01 0.95 -8.43
C ASN A 81 16.57 2.27 -8.99
N ARG A 82 15.85 2.87 -9.93
CA ARG A 82 16.23 4.19 -10.47
C ARG A 82 16.10 5.31 -9.44
N TYR A 83 15.10 5.22 -8.57
CA TYR A 83 14.79 6.20 -7.54
C TYR A 83 14.64 5.52 -6.19
N THR A 84 15.01 6.22 -5.12
CA THR A 84 14.96 5.71 -3.75
C THR A 84 13.56 5.81 -3.12
N ASN A 85 12.73 6.71 -3.64
CA ASN A 85 11.37 6.99 -3.16
C ASN A 85 10.27 6.27 -3.97
N ILE A 86 10.59 5.67 -5.12
CA ILE A 86 9.64 4.90 -5.94
C ILE A 86 10.06 3.43 -5.88
N LEU A 87 9.47 2.70 -4.95
CA LEU A 87 9.79 1.29 -4.69
C LEU A 87 8.53 0.42 -4.82
N PRO A 88 8.62 -0.77 -5.43
CA PRO A 88 7.47 -1.65 -5.54
C PRO A 88 7.06 -2.23 -4.18
N CYS A 89 5.80 -2.03 -3.79
CA CYS A 89 5.21 -2.57 -2.56
C CYS A 89 5.02 -4.10 -2.63
N LYS A 90 5.02 -4.75 -1.46
CA LYS A 90 4.50 -6.11 -1.28
C LYS A 90 3.22 -6.05 -0.45
N PHE A 91 2.08 -6.30 -1.08
CA PHE A 91 0.82 -6.48 -0.35
C PHE A 91 0.86 -7.81 0.43
N LYS A 92 0.56 -7.78 1.73
CA LYS A 92 0.82 -8.91 2.66
C LYS A 92 -0.33 -9.92 2.76
N TYR A 93 -1.54 -9.59 2.31
CA TYR A 93 -2.76 -10.34 2.64
C TYR A 93 -3.37 -11.20 1.52
N TYR A 94 -2.84 -11.16 0.29
CA TYR A 94 -3.36 -11.97 -0.82
C TYR A 94 -2.24 -12.67 -1.58
N THR A 95 -2.36 -13.99 -1.70
CA THR A 95 -1.35 -14.89 -2.30
C THR A 95 -1.29 -14.82 -3.82
N THR A 96 -2.05 -13.94 -4.48
CA THR A 96 -2.27 -14.06 -5.93
C THR A 96 -2.28 -12.74 -6.71
N ASN A 97 -1.86 -11.61 -6.13
CA ASN A 97 -1.60 -10.39 -6.91
C ASN A 97 -0.45 -9.59 -6.27
N HIS A 98 0.78 -9.96 -6.61
CA HIS A 98 1.94 -9.14 -6.29
C HIS A 98 1.99 -7.97 -7.28
N SER A 99 1.81 -6.72 -6.83
CA SER A 99 2.06 -5.52 -7.67
C SER A 99 3.50 -5.48 -8.21
N ARG A 100 4.40 -6.26 -7.59
CA ARG A 100 5.77 -6.49 -8.05
C ARG A 100 5.85 -7.75 -8.92
N VAL A 101 6.37 -7.60 -10.14
CA VAL A 101 6.75 -8.73 -10.99
C VAL A 101 7.97 -9.46 -10.41
N ILE A 102 7.85 -10.78 -10.24
CA ILE A 102 8.93 -11.65 -9.73
C ILE A 102 9.49 -12.46 -10.89
N LEU A 103 10.78 -12.29 -11.17
CA LEU A 103 11.47 -13.06 -12.20
C LEU A 103 11.93 -14.40 -11.64
N LYS A 104 11.85 -15.47 -12.43
CA LYS A 104 12.46 -16.77 -12.09
C LYS A 104 13.98 -16.63 -12.15
N THR A 105 14.66 -17.02 -11.08
CA THR A 105 16.12 -17.07 -11.08
C THR A 105 16.56 -18.29 -11.88
N THR A 106 17.07 -18.08 -13.10
CA THR A 106 17.80 -19.13 -13.81
C THR A 106 19.13 -19.32 -13.09
N SER A 107 19.32 -20.43 -12.40
CA SER A 107 20.62 -20.76 -11.80
C SER A 107 21.66 -20.94 -12.90
N THR A 108 22.36 -19.87 -13.25
CA THR A 108 23.63 -19.95 -13.98
C THR A 108 24.73 -20.19 -12.95
N MET A 109 24.73 -21.40 -12.37
CA MET A 109 25.86 -21.98 -11.64
C MET A 109 26.47 -23.08 -12.51
N GLU A 110 26.92 -22.72 -13.71
CA GLU A 110 27.74 -23.59 -14.57
C GLU A 110 28.93 -22.82 -15.18
N VAL A 111 29.61 -21.95 -14.42
CA VAL A 111 30.97 -21.54 -14.80
C VAL A 111 31.73 -21.24 -13.50
N VAL A 112 32.48 -22.23 -13.00
CA VAL A 112 33.84 -22.17 -12.41
C VAL A 112 34.05 -23.52 -11.68
N LYS A 113 34.19 -24.60 -12.46
CA LYS A 113 34.98 -25.78 -12.05
C LYS A 113 35.87 -26.15 -13.21
N GLN A 114 36.92 -25.37 -13.40
CA GLN A 114 38.17 -25.78 -14.04
C GLN A 114 39.17 -24.62 -13.92
N LYS A 115 39.96 -24.63 -12.84
CA LYS A 115 41.33 -24.11 -12.90
C LYS A 115 42.16 -24.71 -11.76
N HIS A 116 43.07 -25.57 -12.22
CA HIS A 116 44.23 -26.21 -11.57
C HIS A 116 44.00 -27.15 -10.39
#